data_AF-A0A820ETH9-F1
#
_entry.id   AF-A0A820ETH9-F1
#
_cell.length_a   1.000
_cell.length_b   1.000
_cell.length_c   1.000
_cell.angle_alpha   90.00
_cell.angle_beta   90.00
_cell.angle_gamma   90.00
#
_symmetry.space_group_name_H-M   'P 1'
#
loop_
_entity.id
_entity.type
_entity.pdbx_description
1 polymer ?
#
loop_
_entity_poly.entity_id
_entity_poly.type
_entity_poly.pdbx_seq_one_letter_code
_entity_poly.pdbx_strand_id
1 'polypeptide(L)'
;SLLQFFSSTLCGIASDRYGRKSVLLLSMVGISLSYALWCVSFNLTIFMLARVVSGLSKANVAIILAIVSDTTTEKERNRAMAWIGAAFSLGFIFGPLLGAFCSQLAIIYWPASSVSFFILPACVSLVLSLINIGFISKFCPETLPISKRNETKTSITDIYNAIFPWRLFKFSTIHNIKSKHDVTILRRLGIASFLYMIVFAGLEFTITFLVYNRFNWNSMQQGKMFFVMGLCMAVVQGGYVRRIPDGKEITAAMTVSYL
;
A
#
# COMPACT_ATOMS: atom_id res chain seq x y z
N SER A 1 6.61 -5.34 6.09
CA SER A 1 7.38 -4.25 5.45
C SER A 1 8.62 -4.74 4.73
N LEU A 2 9.47 -5.58 5.35
CA LEU A 2 10.69 -6.08 4.70
C LEU A 2 10.43 -6.86 3.39
N LEU A 3 9.52 -7.84 3.40
CA LEU A 3 9.18 -8.60 2.19
C LEU A 3 8.55 -7.72 1.10
N GLN A 4 7.72 -6.76 1.51
CA GLN A 4 7.10 -5.81 0.59
C GLN A 4 8.13 -4.89 -0.05
N PHE A 5 9.18 -4.48 0.67
CA PHE A 5 10.27 -3.68 0.12
C PHE A 5 10.91 -4.40 -1.08
N PHE A 6 11.34 -5.66 -0.92
CA PHE A 6 11.93 -6.43 -2.02
C PHE A 6 10.92 -6.71 -3.14
N SER A 7 9.71 -7.13 -2.77
CA SER A 7 8.63 -7.41 -3.73
C SER A 7 8.29 -6.19 -4.58
N SER A 8 8.14 -5.01 -3.97
CA SER A 8 7.73 -3.79 -4.68
C SER A 8 8.71 -3.38 -5.78
N THR A 9 10.01 -3.48 -5.53
CA THR A 9 11.02 -3.15 -6.54
C THR A 9 11.06 -4.18 -7.66
N LEU A 10 11.06 -5.48 -7.31
CA LEU A 10 11.11 -6.57 -8.29
C LEU A 10 9.86 -6.60 -9.16
N CYS A 11 8.68 -6.47 -8.55
CA CYS A 11 7.42 -6.41 -9.28
C CYS A 11 7.27 -5.10 -10.07
N GLY A 12 7.86 -3.99 -9.63
CA GLY A 12 7.96 -2.76 -10.42
C GLY A 12 8.66 -3.03 -11.75
N ILE A 13 9.89 -3.56 -11.70
CA ILE A 13 10.68 -3.96 -12.88
C ILE A 13 9.93 -5.00 -13.72
N ALA A 14 9.31 -6.00 -13.09
CA ALA A 14 8.53 -7.00 -13.80
C ALA A 14 7.32 -6.37 -14.52
N SER A 15 6.66 -5.39 -13.92
CA SER A 15 5.49 -4.71 -14.51
C SER A 15 5.87 -3.82 -15.70
N ASP A 16 7.06 -3.23 -15.70
CA ASP A 16 7.63 -2.51 -16.85
C ASP A 16 7.88 -3.43 -18.06
N ARG A 17 8.08 -4.74 -17.81
CA ARG A 17 8.42 -5.73 -18.85
C ARG A 17 7.23 -6.58 -19.31
N TYR A 18 6.40 -7.03 -18.39
CA TYR A 18 5.30 -7.96 -18.67
C TYR A 18 3.94 -7.28 -18.80
N GLY A 19 3.87 -5.97 -18.52
CA GLY A 19 2.64 -5.19 -18.49
C GLY A 19 2.14 -4.97 -17.07
N ARG A 20 1.52 -3.81 -16.83
CA ARG A 20 1.06 -3.38 -15.51
C ARG A 20 -0.08 -4.25 -15.02
N LYS A 21 -1.04 -4.55 -15.91
CA LYS A 21 -2.24 -5.33 -15.55
C LYS A 21 -1.89 -6.75 -15.15
N SER A 22 -1.03 -7.41 -15.92
CA SER A 22 -0.62 -8.80 -15.68
C SER A 22 0.04 -8.97 -14.31
N VAL A 23 1.00 -8.10 -13.98
CA VAL A 23 1.72 -8.18 -12.70
C VAL A 23 0.84 -7.75 -11.53
N LEU A 24 -0.08 -6.80 -11.74
CA LEU A 24 -1.10 -6.45 -10.74
C LEU A 24 -1.99 -7.66 -10.42
N LEU A 25 -2.52 -8.35 -11.43
CA LEU A 25 -3.34 -9.55 -11.24
C LEU A 25 -2.57 -10.67 -10.55
N LEU A 26 -1.31 -10.91 -10.93
CA LEU A 26 -0.45 -11.89 -10.27
C LEU A 26 -0.27 -11.58 -8.78
N SER A 27 -0.04 -10.30 -8.44
CA SER A 27 0.06 -9.84 -7.06
C SER A 27 -1.24 -10.08 -6.29
N MET A 28 -2.38 -9.82 -6.91
CA MET A 28 -3.70 -10.05 -6.30
C MET A 28 -3.99 -11.55 -6.09
N VAL A 29 -3.60 -12.41 -7.04
CA VAL A 29 -3.71 -13.87 -6.88
C VAL A 29 -2.88 -14.35 -5.69
N GLY A 30 -1.65 -13.85 -5.53
CA GLY A 30 -0.82 -14.17 -4.36
C GLY A 30 -1.42 -13.70 -3.04
N ILE A 31 -2.06 -12.53 -3.01
CA ILE A 31 -2.81 -12.04 -1.84
C ILE A 31 -4.01 -12.95 -1.53
N SER A 32 -4.76 -13.38 -2.55
CA SER A 32 -5.87 -14.33 -2.36
C SER A 32 -5.38 -15.68 -1.83
N LEU A 33 -4.26 -16.19 -2.35
CA LEU A 33 -3.64 -17.43 -1.85
C LEU A 33 -3.23 -17.29 -0.37
N SER A 34 -2.68 -16.14 0.02
CA SER A 34 -2.38 -15.84 1.41
C SER A 34 -3.63 -15.88 2.30
N TYR A 35 -4.76 -15.29 1.86
CA TYR A 35 -6.01 -15.37 2.61
C TYR A 35 -6.55 -16.80 2.68
N ALA A 36 -6.44 -17.59 1.61
CA ALA A 36 -6.80 -19.01 1.64
C ALA A 36 -5.97 -19.81 2.66
N LEU A 37 -4.65 -19.56 2.73
CA LEU A 37 -3.78 -20.14 3.76
C LEU A 37 -4.17 -19.68 5.17
N TRP A 38 -4.58 -18.42 5.32
CA TRP A 38 -5.04 -17.90 6.60
C TRP A 38 -6.35 -18.56 7.06
N CYS A 39 -7.28 -18.86 6.15
CA CYS A 39 -8.52 -19.58 6.49
C CYS A 39 -8.26 -20.95 7.13
N VAL A 40 -7.18 -21.62 6.75
CA VAL A 40 -6.81 -22.96 7.24
C VAL A 40 -5.67 -22.94 8.25
N SER A 41 -5.35 -21.78 8.85
CA SER A 41 -4.20 -21.66 9.75
C SER A 41 -4.51 -22.22 11.14
N PHE A 42 -4.32 -23.52 11.33
CA PHE A 42 -4.48 -24.20 12.63
C PHE A 42 -3.28 -24.05 13.57
N ASN A 43 -2.17 -23.51 13.07
CA ASN A 43 -0.96 -23.26 13.85
C ASN A 43 -0.27 -21.97 13.40
N LEU A 44 0.65 -21.49 14.24
CA LEU A 44 1.41 -20.27 13.97
C LEU A 44 2.23 -20.38 12.67
N THR A 45 2.71 -21.57 12.31
CA THR A 45 3.53 -21.78 11.12
C THR A 45 2.76 -21.49 9.83
N ILE A 46 1.55 -22.04 9.69
CA ILE A 46 0.69 -21.79 8.51
C ILE A 46 0.30 -20.31 8.46
N PHE A 47 -0.01 -19.71 9.61
CA PHE A 47 -0.28 -18.28 9.68
C PHE A 47 0.92 -17.43 9.23
N MET A 48 2.13 -17.77 9.68
CA MET A 48 3.36 -17.08 9.27
C MET A 48 3.63 -17.27 7.78
N LEU A 49 3.43 -18.47 7.23
CA LEU A 49 3.52 -18.71 5.79
C LEU A 49 2.52 -17.84 5.02
N ALA A 50 1.27 -17.75 5.48
CA ALA A 50 0.28 -16.84 4.88
C ALA A 50 0.79 -15.39 4.87
N ARG A 51 1.42 -14.92 5.97
CA ARG A 51 2.00 -13.56 6.05
C ARG A 51 3.19 -13.37 5.12
N VAL A 52 4.04 -14.38 4.94
CA VAL A 52 5.16 -14.34 4.00
C VAL A 52 4.65 -14.20 2.56
N VAL A 53 3.69 -15.05 2.17
CA VAL A 53 3.05 -14.98 0.84
C VAL A 53 2.41 -13.61 0.63
N SER A 54 1.65 -13.11 1.61
CA SER A 54 1.07 -11.75 1.55
C SER A 54 2.13 -10.68 1.34
N GLY A 55 3.23 -10.75 2.11
CA GLY A 55 4.32 -9.78 2.04
C GLY A 55 5.01 -9.76 0.68
N LEU A 56 5.24 -10.93 0.09
CA LEU A 56 5.84 -11.09 -1.23
C LEU A 56 4.89 -10.70 -2.37
N SER A 57 3.58 -10.68 -2.14
CA SER A 57 2.57 -10.29 -3.14
C SER A 57 2.03 -8.86 -2.95
N LYS A 58 2.54 -8.11 -1.96
CA LYS A 58 2.14 -6.72 -1.65
C LYS A 58 2.80 -5.65 -2.53
N ALA A 59 3.13 -5.99 -3.78
CA ALA A 59 3.62 -5.03 -4.76
C ALA A 59 2.51 -4.26 -5.50
N ASN A 60 1.24 -4.64 -5.31
CA ASN A 60 0.09 -4.04 -5.96
C ASN A 60 0.03 -2.50 -5.83
N VAL A 61 0.40 -1.93 -4.67
CA VAL A 61 0.41 -0.47 -4.46
C VAL A 61 1.40 0.23 -5.39
N ALA A 62 2.62 -0.30 -5.53
CA ALA A 62 3.63 0.27 -6.42
C ALA A 62 3.18 0.24 -7.89
N ILE A 63 2.52 -0.86 -8.30
CA ILE A 63 1.98 -1.01 -9.66
C ILE A 63 0.81 -0.05 -9.90
N ILE A 64 -0.07 0.17 -8.91
CA ILE A 64 -1.17 1.14 -9.01
C ILE A 64 -0.64 2.57 -9.16
N LEU A 65 0.39 2.95 -8.39
CA LEU A 65 1.03 4.26 -8.53
C LEU A 65 1.65 4.44 -9.93
N ALA A 66 2.23 3.38 -10.49
CA ALA A 66 2.74 3.39 -11.86
C ALA A 66 1.62 3.50 -12.91
N ILE A 67 0.53 2.74 -12.76
CA ILE A 67 -0.67 2.82 -13.61
C ILE A 67 -1.25 4.24 -13.63
N VAL A 68 -1.36 4.88 -12.46
CA VAL A 68 -1.84 6.26 -12.37
C VAL A 68 -0.85 7.22 -13.04
N SER A 69 0.45 7.04 -12.85
CA SER A 69 1.46 7.84 -13.54
C SER A 69 1.40 7.67 -15.07
N ASP A 70 1.08 6.48 -15.56
CA ASP A 70 0.99 6.15 -17.00
C ASP A 70 -0.29 6.72 -17.64
N THR A 71 -1.36 6.90 -16.86
CA THR A 71 -2.70 7.28 -17.36
C THR A 71 -3.10 8.73 -17.11
N THR A 72 -2.35 9.46 -16.28
CA THR A 72 -2.67 10.85 -15.91
C THR A 72 -1.69 11.85 -16.51
N THR A 73 -2.23 13.00 -16.92
CA THR A 73 -1.41 14.16 -17.28
C THR A 73 -0.81 14.81 -16.02
N GLU A 74 0.20 15.65 -16.17
CA GLU A 74 0.82 16.35 -15.03
C GLU A 74 -0.22 17.11 -14.18
N LYS A 75 -1.19 17.77 -14.85
CA LYS A 75 -2.28 18.52 -14.21
C LYS A 75 -3.28 17.66 -13.43
N GLU A 76 -3.43 16.40 -13.82
CA GLU A 76 -4.39 15.48 -13.21
C GLU A 76 -3.74 14.57 -12.17
N ARG A 77 -2.41 14.44 -12.20
CA ARG A 77 -1.64 13.52 -11.37
C ARG A 77 -1.84 13.79 -9.88
N ASN A 78 -1.77 15.05 -9.46
CA ASN A 78 -1.99 15.44 -8.07
C ASN A 78 -3.39 15.02 -7.57
N ARG A 79 -4.43 15.24 -8.39
CA ARG A 79 -5.80 14.82 -8.08
C ARG A 79 -5.95 13.30 -8.04
N ALA A 80 -5.32 12.57 -8.94
CA ALA A 80 -5.38 11.11 -8.96
C ALA A 80 -4.65 10.47 -7.78
N MET A 81 -3.48 11.00 -7.40
CA MET A 81 -2.75 10.57 -6.20
C MET A 81 -3.55 10.87 -4.92
N ALA A 82 -4.27 11.99 -4.86
CA ALA A 82 -5.17 12.29 -3.74
C ALA A 82 -6.31 11.27 -3.61
N TRP A 83 -6.86 10.76 -4.72
CA TRP A 83 -7.86 9.68 -4.71
C TRP A 83 -7.29 8.36 -4.18
N ILE A 84 -6.04 8.02 -4.53
CA ILE A 84 -5.35 6.86 -3.94
C ILE A 84 -5.24 7.02 -2.43
N GLY A 85 -4.83 8.20 -1.95
CA GLY A 85 -4.78 8.52 -0.52
C GLY A 85 -6.14 8.34 0.16
N ALA A 86 -7.19 8.90 -0.42
CA ALA A 86 -8.55 8.76 0.10
C ALA A 86 -8.99 7.29 0.18
N ALA A 87 -8.66 6.47 -0.83
CA ALA A 87 -8.94 5.04 -0.81
C ALA A 87 -8.20 4.31 0.32
N PHE A 88 -6.93 4.64 0.59
CA PHE A 88 -6.20 4.12 1.75
C PHE A 88 -6.88 4.53 3.06
N SER A 89 -7.24 5.80 3.22
CA SER A 89 -7.92 6.31 4.41
C SER A 89 -9.24 5.58 4.67
N LEU A 90 -10.07 5.39 3.64
CA LEU A 90 -11.30 4.60 3.73
C LEU A 90 -11.01 3.14 4.10
N GLY A 91 -9.97 2.54 3.52
CA GLY A 91 -9.52 1.19 3.87
C GLY A 91 -9.11 1.05 5.33
N PHE A 92 -8.43 2.05 5.90
CA PHE A 92 -8.04 2.08 7.32
C PHE A 92 -9.22 2.31 8.26
N ILE A 93 -10.29 2.97 7.81
CA ILE A 93 -11.52 3.16 8.58
C ILE A 93 -12.36 1.87 8.57
N PHE A 94 -12.72 1.40 7.37
CA PHE A 94 -13.65 0.29 7.22
C PHE A 94 -13.01 -1.08 7.46
N GLY A 95 -11.71 -1.23 7.18
CA GLY A 95 -11.00 -2.50 7.33
C GLY A 95 -11.04 -3.05 8.76
N PRO A 96 -10.54 -2.31 9.77
CA PRO A 96 -10.59 -2.73 11.17
C PRO A 96 -12.02 -2.90 11.69
N LEU A 97 -12.95 -2.03 11.30
CA LEU A 97 -14.36 -2.11 11.70
C LEU A 97 -15.00 -3.41 11.21
N LEU A 98 -14.83 -3.72 9.93
CA LEU A 98 -15.39 -4.92 9.31
C LEU A 98 -14.70 -6.18 9.86
N GLY A 99 -13.38 -6.14 10.07
CA GLY A 99 -12.64 -7.22 10.71
C GLY A 99 -13.08 -7.52 12.13
N ALA A 100 -13.26 -6.48 12.97
CA ALA A 100 -13.74 -6.63 14.34
C ALA A 100 -15.18 -7.13 14.40
N PHE A 101 -16.05 -6.61 13.54
CA PHE A 101 -17.43 -7.08 13.41
C PHE A 101 -17.49 -8.56 13.02
N CYS A 102 -16.78 -8.97 11.97
CA CYS A 102 -16.68 -10.37 11.56
C CYS A 102 -16.07 -11.25 12.67
N SER A 103 -15.08 -10.75 13.39
CA SER A 103 -14.47 -11.50 14.50
C SER A 103 -15.47 -11.74 15.63
N GLN A 104 -16.25 -10.72 16.01
CA GLN A 104 -17.28 -10.84 17.03
C GLN A 104 -18.39 -11.82 16.62
N LEU A 105 -18.85 -11.76 15.36
CA LEU A 105 -19.83 -12.72 14.84
C LEU A 105 -19.28 -14.15 14.89
N ALA A 106 -18.02 -14.36 14.52
CA ALA A 106 -17.41 -15.69 14.57
C ALA A 106 -17.38 -16.27 15.99
N ILE A 107 -17.08 -15.43 16.99
CA ILE A 107 -17.11 -15.82 18.41
C ILE A 107 -18.53 -16.20 18.85
N ILE A 108 -19.56 -15.45 18.42
CA ILE A 108 -20.96 -15.70 18.78
C ILE A 108 -21.48 -17.00 18.15
N TYR A 109 -21.22 -17.23 16.85
CA TYR A 109 -21.76 -18.38 16.13
C TYR A 109 -20.95 -19.67 16.31
N TRP A 110 -19.63 -19.56 16.55
CA TRP A 110 -18.74 -20.71 16.82
C TRP A 110 -17.98 -20.56 18.16
N PRO A 111 -18.68 -20.53 19.31
CA PRO A 111 -18.07 -20.29 20.62
C PRO A 111 -17.19 -21.45 21.10
N ALA A 112 -17.39 -22.66 20.57
CA ALA A 112 -16.72 -23.88 21.03
C ALA A 112 -15.27 -24.04 20.53
N SER A 113 -14.77 -23.17 19.65
CA SER A 113 -13.40 -23.26 19.13
C SER A 113 -12.62 -21.99 19.44
N SER A 114 -11.50 -22.11 20.16
CA SER A 114 -10.55 -21.03 20.45
C SER A 114 -9.92 -20.41 19.20
N VAL A 115 -10.10 -21.06 18.04
CA VAL A 115 -9.60 -20.68 16.71
C VAL A 115 -10.64 -19.86 15.92
N SER A 116 -11.88 -19.71 16.40
CA SER A 116 -12.99 -19.14 15.61
C SER A 116 -12.83 -17.67 15.23
N PHE A 117 -12.16 -16.87 16.06
CA PHE A 117 -12.22 -15.40 15.95
C PHE A 117 -11.65 -14.85 14.63
N PHE A 118 -10.71 -15.53 13.98
CA PHE A 118 -10.06 -15.06 12.75
C PHE A 118 -10.62 -15.69 11.48
N ILE A 119 -11.34 -16.81 11.57
CA ILE A 119 -11.79 -17.58 10.41
C ILE A 119 -12.75 -16.74 9.56
N LEU A 120 -13.77 -16.14 10.17
CA LEU A 120 -14.74 -15.33 9.42
C LEU A 120 -14.09 -14.10 8.77
N PRO A 121 -13.25 -13.28 9.46
CA PRO A 121 -12.47 -12.24 8.81
C PRO A 121 -11.61 -12.74 7.64
N ALA A 122 -10.96 -13.91 7.78
CA ALA A 122 -10.12 -14.49 6.72
C ALA A 122 -10.95 -14.88 5.50
N CYS A 123 -12.09 -15.56 5.69
CA CYS A 123 -13.02 -15.94 4.62
C CYS A 123 -13.58 -14.71 3.89
N VAL A 124 -14.01 -13.70 4.64
CA VAL A 124 -14.52 -12.44 4.05
C VAL A 124 -13.42 -11.74 3.25
N SER A 125 -12.18 -11.69 3.77
CA SER A 125 -11.03 -11.13 3.06
C SER A 125 -10.72 -11.88 1.76
N LEU A 126 -10.80 -13.22 1.79
CA LEU A 126 -10.61 -14.06 0.60
C LEU A 126 -11.68 -13.76 -0.46
N VAL A 127 -12.96 -13.72 -0.08
CA VAL A 127 -14.07 -13.41 -1.00
C VAL A 127 -13.90 -12.02 -1.60
N LEU A 128 -13.63 -11.00 -0.78
CA LEU A 128 -13.38 -9.64 -1.26
C LEU A 128 -12.18 -9.58 -2.23
N SER A 129 -11.11 -10.33 -1.95
CA SER A 129 -9.93 -10.40 -2.83
C SER A 129 -10.25 -11.05 -4.17
N LEU A 130 -11.05 -12.13 -4.18
CA LEU A 130 -11.50 -12.79 -5.41
C LEU A 130 -12.42 -11.89 -6.24
N ILE A 131 -13.35 -11.18 -5.60
CA ILE A 131 -14.18 -10.17 -6.26
C ILE A 131 -13.30 -9.09 -6.88
N ASN A 132 -12.28 -8.62 -6.16
CA ASN A 132 -11.36 -7.60 -6.66
C ASN A 132 -10.52 -8.09 -7.85
N ILE A 133 -10.09 -9.36 -7.86
CA ILE A 133 -9.45 -9.97 -9.05
C ILE A 133 -10.41 -9.97 -10.25
N GLY A 134 -11.68 -10.34 -10.04
CA GLY A 134 -12.72 -10.26 -11.08
C GLY A 134 -12.92 -8.83 -11.59
N PHE A 135 -12.95 -7.86 -10.68
CA PHE A 135 -13.09 -6.45 -11.01
C PHE A 135 -11.90 -5.92 -11.82
N ILE A 136 -10.67 -6.13 -11.35
CA ILE A 136 -9.45 -5.69 -12.05
C ILE A 136 -9.32 -6.37 -13.41
N SER A 137 -9.61 -7.68 -13.49
CA SER A 137 -9.47 -8.41 -14.76
C SER A 137 -10.41 -7.88 -15.84
N LYS A 138 -11.63 -7.48 -15.48
CA LYS A 138 -12.62 -6.94 -16.41
C LYS A 138 -12.45 -5.44 -16.68
N PHE A 139 -12.22 -4.62 -15.67
CA PHE A 139 -12.30 -3.16 -15.78
C PHE A 139 -10.93 -2.46 -15.90
N CYS A 140 -9.84 -3.06 -15.45
CA CYS A 140 -8.52 -2.44 -15.58
C CYS A 140 -7.98 -2.69 -17.00
N PRO A 141 -7.72 -1.65 -17.81
CA PRO A 141 -7.00 -1.82 -19.07
C PRO A 141 -5.50 -2.05 -18.81
N GLU A 142 -4.79 -2.56 -19.83
CA GLU A 142 -3.34 -2.54 -19.83
C GLU A 142 -2.85 -1.13 -20.17
N THR A 143 -2.06 -0.53 -19.29
CA THR A 143 -1.58 0.86 -19.44
C THR A 143 -0.20 0.95 -20.08
N LEU A 144 0.54 -0.16 -20.15
CA LEU A 144 1.85 -0.22 -20.79
C LEU A 144 1.81 -1.10 -22.05
N PRO A 145 1.65 -0.48 -23.24
CA PRO A 145 1.64 -1.18 -24.53
C PRO A 145 2.96 -1.91 -24.77
N ILE A 146 2.90 -3.02 -25.53
CA ILE A 146 4.05 -3.88 -25.81
C ILE A 146 5.22 -3.10 -26.42
N SER A 147 4.95 -2.13 -27.30
CA SER A 147 5.95 -1.28 -27.96
C SER A 147 6.72 -0.35 -27.02
N LYS A 148 6.23 -0.11 -25.80
CA LYS A 148 6.87 0.74 -24.79
C LYS A 148 7.47 -0.06 -23.63
N ARG A 149 7.40 -1.40 -23.68
CA ARG A 149 7.98 -2.26 -22.65
C ARG A 149 9.49 -2.29 -22.79
N ASN A 150 10.19 -2.33 -21.66
CA ASN A 150 11.64 -2.45 -21.68
C ASN A 150 12.03 -3.82 -22.28
N GLU A 151 12.61 -3.81 -23.48
CA GLU A 151 13.12 -5.01 -24.16
C GLU A 151 14.49 -5.45 -23.65
N THR A 152 15.19 -4.58 -22.91
CA THR A 152 16.49 -4.90 -22.32
C THR A 152 16.35 -6.05 -21.31
N LYS A 153 17.15 -7.12 -21.50
CA LYS A 153 17.29 -8.19 -20.50
C LYS A 153 17.59 -7.54 -19.16
N THR A 154 16.69 -7.69 -18.18
CA THR A 154 16.93 -7.34 -16.77
C THR A 154 18.31 -7.86 -16.41
N SER A 155 19.27 -6.95 -16.25
CA SER A 155 20.62 -7.35 -15.92
C SER A 155 20.62 -7.84 -14.48
N ILE A 156 21.49 -8.79 -14.18
CA ILE A 156 21.75 -9.20 -12.78
C ILE A 156 22.12 -7.96 -11.95
N THR A 157 22.73 -6.95 -12.58
CA THR A 157 23.02 -5.65 -11.98
C THR A 157 21.77 -4.86 -11.57
N ASP A 158 20.67 -4.95 -12.31
CA ASP A 158 19.40 -4.25 -12.00
C ASP A 158 18.71 -4.88 -10.79
N ILE A 159 18.73 -6.22 -10.72
CA ILE A 159 18.24 -6.98 -9.57
C ILE A 159 19.10 -6.67 -8.33
N TYR A 160 20.42 -6.63 -8.49
CA TYR A 160 21.33 -6.21 -7.43
C TYR A 160 21.00 -4.79 -6.94
N ASN A 161 20.83 -3.82 -7.86
CA ASN A 161 20.50 -2.44 -7.52
C ASN A 161 19.13 -2.30 -6.84
N ALA A 162 18.19 -3.18 -7.17
CA ALA A 162 16.85 -3.22 -6.58
C ALA A 162 16.80 -3.78 -5.15
N ILE A 163 17.75 -4.66 -4.80
CA ILE A 163 17.81 -5.32 -3.48
C ILE A 163 18.47 -4.42 -2.44
N PHE A 164 19.48 -3.62 -2.81
CA PHE A 164 20.25 -2.82 -1.86
C PHE A 164 19.62 -1.43 -1.59
N PRO A 165 19.16 -1.15 -0.35
CA PRO A 165 18.42 0.08 -0.03
C PRO A 165 19.16 1.38 -0.38
N TRP A 166 20.47 1.44 -0.13
CA TRP A 166 21.29 2.62 -0.44
C TRP A 166 21.45 2.90 -1.94
N ARG A 167 21.25 1.89 -2.81
CA ARG A 167 21.30 2.07 -4.26
C ARG A 167 19.98 2.58 -4.84
N LEU A 168 18.85 2.32 -4.18
CA LEU A 168 17.56 2.90 -4.57
C LEU A 168 17.62 4.44 -4.52
N PHE A 169 18.28 5.01 -3.51
CA PHE A 169 18.49 6.47 -3.42
C PHE A 169 19.46 7.04 -4.48
N LYS A 170 20.18 6.18 -5.22
CA LYS A 170 21.01 6.62 -6.35
C LYS A 170 20.20 6.79 -7.63
N PHE A 171 19.01 6.18 -7.74
CA PHE A 171 18.14 6.25 -8.92
C PHE A 171 18.84 5.93 -10.26
N SER A 172 19.94 5.17 -10.23
CA SER A 172 20.79 4.94 -11.42
C SER A 172 20.17 4.02 -12.47
N THR A 173 19.10 3.31 -12.12
CA THR A 173 18.36 2.39 -13.01
C THR A 173 17.40 3.13 -13.96
N ILE A 174 17.22 4.45 -13.79
CA ILE A 174 16.36 5.25 -14.65
C ILE A 174 17.19 5.78 -15.82
N HIS A 175 17.21 5.02 -16.92
CA HIS A 175 18.02 5.32 -18.10
C HIS A 175 17.59 6.60 -18.86
N ASN A 176 16.40 7.15 -18.58
CA ASN A 176 15.81 8.28 -19.32
C ASN A 176 16.02 9.66 -18.67
N ILE A 177 16.74 9.77 -17.54
CA ILE A 177 17.00 11.08 -16.93
C ILE A 177 18.24 11.70 -17.54
N LYS A 178 18.04 12.72 -18.39
CA LYS A 178 19.13 13.40 -19.10
C LYS A 178 19.87 14.43 -18.23
N SER A 179 19.25 14.94 -17.15
CA SER A 179 19.80 16.01 -16.32
C SER A 179 20.27 15.53 -14.95
N LYS A 180 21.51 15.87 -14.57
CA LYS A 180 22.06 15.64 -13.22
C LYS A 180 21.26 16.36 -12.12
N HIS A 181 20.61 17.47 -12.47
CA HIS A 181 19.78 18.24 -11.55
C HIS A 181 18.54 17.45 -11.11
N ASP A 182 17.85 16.80 -12.05
CA ASP A 182 16.62 16.05 -11.78
C ASP A 182 16.89 14.82 -10.91
N VAL A 183 18.01 14.13 -11.13
CA VAL A 183 18.46 13.03 -10.26
C VAL A 183 18.69 13.51 -8.82
N THR A 184 19.21 14.73 -8.66
CA THR A 184 19.46 15.31 -7.34
C THR A 184 18.15 15.65 -6.62
N ILE A 185 17.16 16.19 -7.34
CA ILE A 185 15.82 16.43 -6.81
C ILE A 185 15.17 15.11 -6.38
N LEU A 186 15.17 14.09 -7.25
CA LEU A 186 14.61 12.77 -6.93
C LEU A 186 15.27 12.15 -5.70
N ARG A 187 16.60 12.27 -5.56
CA ARG A 187 17.31 11.82 -4.36
C ARG A 187 16.83 12.53 -3.10
N ARG A 188 16.69 13.87 -3.15
CA ARG A 188 16.20 14.65 -2.01
C ARG A 188 14.77 14.26 -1.63
N LEU A 189 13.88 14.14 -2.63
CA LEU A 189 12.50 13.69 -2.42
C LEU A 189 12.42 12.27 -1.85
N GLY A 190 13.24 11.35 -2.36
CA GLY A 190 13.31 9.98 -1.85
C GLY A 190 13.76 9.93 -0.39
N ILE A 191 14.82 10.67 -0.02
CA ILE A 191 15.31 10.73 1.36
C ILE A 191 14.25 11.37 2.28
N ALA A 192 13.66 12.50 1.86
CA ALA A 192 12.60 13.16 2.63
C ALA A 192 11.40 12.23 2.86
N SER A 193 10.96 11.52 1.81
CA SER A 193 9.85 10.57 1.89
C SER A 193 10.16 9.39 2.80
N PHE A 194 11.39 8.88 2.74
CA PHE A 194 11.84 7.79 3.60
C PHE A 194 11.90 8.21 5.07
N LEU A 195 12.49 9.37 5.38
CA LEU A 195 12.55 9.90 6.75
C LEU A 195 11.15 10.17 7.30
N TYR A 196 10.28 10.77 6.49
CA TYR A 196 8.87 10.97 6.84
C TYR A 196 8.20 9.63 7.18
N MET A 197 8.33 8.61 6.32
CA MET A 197 7.71 7.31 6.55
C MET A 197 8.24 6.59 7.79
N ILE A 198 9.55 6.71 8.09
CA ILE A 198 10.12 6.14 9.32
C ILE A 198 9.49 6.78 10.56
N VAL A 199 9.49 8.11 10.62
CA VAL A 199 8.95 8.84 11.77
C VAL A 199 7.46 8.59 11.91
N PHE A 200 6.71 8.70 10.81
CA PHE A 200 5.28 8.47 10.77
C PHE A 200 4.92 7.04 11.23
N ALA A 201 5.55 6.01 10.67
CA ALA A 201 5.25 4.63 11.03
C ALA A 201 5.63 4.30 12.48
N GLY A 202 6.73 4.88 12.99
CA GLY A 202 7.13 4.74 14.39
C GLY A 202 6.12 5.37 15.36
N LEU A 203 5.67 6.59 15.06
CA LEU A 203 4.65 7.28 15.87
C LEU A 203 3.29 6.58 15.78
N GLU A 204 2.86 6.20 14.58
CA GLU A 204 1.59 5.51 14.35
C GLU A 204 1.51 4.18 15.12
N PHE A 205 2.61 3.43 15.19
CA PHE A 205 2.65 2.20 15.99
C PHE A 205 2.62 2.50 17.49
N THR A 206 3.46 3.43 17.97
CA THR A 206 3.64 3.71 19.39
C THR A 206 2.45 4.42 20.04
N ILE A 207 1.61 5.12 19.27
CA ILE A 207 0.44 5.84 19.81
C ILE A 207 -0.52 4.90 20.56
N THR A 208 -0.70 3.66 20.09
CA THR A 208 -1.55 2.65 20.74
C THR A 208 -1.07 2.29 22.14
N PHE A 209 0.25 2.10 22.29
CA PHE A 209 0.88 1.86 23.58
C PHE A 209 0.83 3.08 24.48
N LEU A 210 1.04 4.28 23.91
CA LEU A 210 0.98 5.53 24.66
C LEU A 210 -0.40 5.72 25.27
N VAL A 211 -1.48 5.58 24.49
CA VAL A 211 -2.83 5.81 24.99
C VAL A 211 -3.29 4.72 25.96
N TYR A 212 -2.83 3.49 25.77
CA TYR A 212 -3.03 2.42 26.74
C TYR A 212 -2.32 2.73 28.06
N ASN A 213 -1.01 3.01 28.05
CA ASN A 213 -0.22 3.22 29.26
C ASN A 213 -0.55 4.54 29.99
N ARG A 214 -0.85 5.61 29.26
CA ARG A 214 -1.07 6.95 29.85
C ARG A 214 -2.53 7.20 30.24
N PHE A 215 -3.47 6.72 29.44
CA PHE A 215 -4.90 7.03 29.61
C PHE A 215 -5.75 5.80 29.94
N ASN A 216 -5.15 4.60 30.07
CA ASN A 216 -5.84 3.33 30.28
C ASN A 216 -6.91 3.04 29.20
N TRP A 217 -6.64 3.48 27.96
CA TRP A 217 -7.60 3.30 26.87
C TRP A 217 -7.69 1.85 26.43
N ASN A 218 -8.91 1.31 26.43
CA ASN A 218 -9.19 -0.03 25.93
C ASN A 218 -9.19 -0.10 24.38
N SER A 219 -9.22 -1.31 23.81
CA SER A 219 -9.17 -1.51 22.36
C SER A 219 -10.31 -0.81 21.59
N MET A 220 -11.48 -0.65 22.22
CA MET A 220 -12.62 0.06 21.61
C MET A 220 -12.37 1.57 21.52
N GLN A 221 -11.79 2.18 22.56
CA GLN A 221 -11.43 3.60 22.55
C GLN A 221 -10.31 3.88 21.55
N GLN A 222 -9.31 2.99 21.47
CA GLN A 222 -8.27 3.07 20.44
C GLN A 222 -8.86 2.95 19.03
N GLY A 223 -9.83 2.05 18.82
CA GLY A 223 -10.56 1.93 17.55
C GLY A 223 -11.31 3.21 17.18
N LYS A 224 -12.01 3.85 18.14
CA LYS A 224 -12.68 5.15 17.94
C LYS A 224 -11.69 6.26 17.57
N MET A 225 -10.51 6.29 18.19
CA MET A 225 -9.46 7.25 17.86
C MET A 225 -9.02 7.10 16.40
N PHE A 226 -8.67 5.89 15.96
CA PHE A 226 -8.28 5.65 14.57
C PHE A 226 -9.40 5.93 13.57
N PHE A 227 -10.65 5.67 13.93
CA PHE A 227 -11.80 6.02 13.12
C PHE A 227 -11.88 7.54 12.87
N VAL A 228 -11.74 8.35 13.93
CA VAL A 228 -11.76 9.82 13.81
C VAL A 228 -10.54 10.31 13.01
N MET A 229 -9.35 9.78 13.29
CA MET A 229 -8.14 10.12 12.53
C MET A 229 -8.30 9.82 11.04
N GLY A 230 -8.80 8.63 10.69
CA GLY A 230 -9.05 8.24 9.31
C GLY A 230 -10.08 9.15 8.63
N LEU A 231 -11.16 9.52 9.33
CA LEU A 231 -12.17 10.45 8.82
C LEU A 231 -11.55 11.81 8.50
N CYS A 232 -10.76 12.36 9.42
CA CYS A 232 -10.04 13.62 9.21
C CYS A 232 -9.09 13.51 8.01
N MET A 233 -8.33 12.41 7.90
CA MET A 233 -7.45 12.15 6.75
C MET A 233 -8.23 12.11 5.44
N ALA A 234 -9.38 11.42 5.39
CA ALA A 234 -10.21 11.33 4.20
C ALA A 234 -10.77 12.71 3.78
N VAL A 235 -11.21 13.52 4.74
CA VAL A 235 -11.70 14.89 4.49
C VAL A 235 -10.58 15.80 3.98
N VAL A 236 -9.40 15.76 4.61
CA VAL A 236 -8.25 16.57 4.21
C VAL A 236 -7.73 16.15 2.84
N GLN A 237 -7.56 14.85 2.59
CA GLN A 237 -7.06 14.33 1.32
C GLN A 237 -8.05 14.53 0.17
N GLY A 238 -9.33 14.19 0.39
CA GLY A 238 -10.38 14.30 -0.62
C GLY A 238 -10.84 15.74 -0.87
N GLY A 239 -10.72 16.61 0.14
CA GLY A 239 -11.20 17.99 0.10
C GLY A 239 -10.12 19.04 -0.15
N TYR A 240 -9.09 19.10 0.69
CA TYR A 240 -8.05 20.14 0.64
C TYR A 240 -6.93 19.76 -0.32
N VAL A 241 -6.25 18.62 -0.08
CA VAL A 241 -5.08 18.19 -0.85
C VAL A 241 -5.40 18.05 -2.34
N ARG A 242 -6.57 17.48 -2.64
CA ARG A 242 -7.05 17.34 -4.03
C ARG A 242 -7.19 18.66 -4.80
N ARG A 243 -7.40 19.78 -4.11
CA ARG A 243 -7.63 21.10 -4.73
C ARG A 243 -6.36 21.96 -4.80
N ILE A 244 -5.22 21.46 -4.32
CA ILE A 244 -3.95 22.17 -4.39
C ILE A 244 -3.53 22.28 -5.87
N PRO A 245 -3.32 23.50 -6.40
CA PRO A 245 -2.81 23.69 -7.75
C PRO A 245 -1.35 23.26 -7.85
N ASP A 246 -0.95 22.75 -9.01
CA ASP A 246 0.43 22.37 -9.28
C ASP A 246 1.40 23.54 -9.06
N GLY A 247 2.53 23.27 -8.43
CA GLY A 247 3.55 24.26 -8.10
C GLY A 247 3.25 25.11 -6.85
N LYS A 248 2.09 24.93 -6.21
CA LYS A 248 1.73 25.60 -4.95
C LYS A 248 1.76 24.68 -3.73
N GLU A 249 2.34 23.50 -3.86
CA GLU A 249 2.35 22.46 -2.82
C GLU A 249 3.11 22.94 -1.58
N ILE A 250 4.25 23.62 -1.76
CA ILE A 250 5.06 24.15 -0.66
C ILE A 250 4.30 25.24 0.10
N THR A 251 3.66 26.16 -0.62
CA THR A 251 2.85 27.23 -0.01
C THR A 251 1.65 26.67 0.74
N ALA A 252 0.98 25.66 0.18
CA ALA A 252 -0.12 24.97 0.85
C ALA A 252 0.36 24.26 2.13
N ALA A 253 1.50 23.56 2.07
CA ALA A 253 2.09 22.87 3.22
C ALA A 253 2.47 23.85 4.35
N MET A 254 3.06 25.01 4.00
CA MET A 254 3.36 26.06 4.98
C MET A 254 2.08 26.61 5.62
N THR A 255 1.04 26.88 4.83
CA THR A 255 -0.23 27.40 5.35
C THR A 255 -0.86 26.49 6.41
N VAL A 256 -0.77 25.17 6.22
CA VAL A 256 -1.27 24.19 7.20
C VAL A 256 -0.39 24.11 8.44
N SER A 257 0.92 24.35 8.31
CA SER A 257 1.86 24.28 9.44
C SER A 257 1.74 25.47 10.40
N TYR A 258 1.08 26.55 9.98
CA TYR A 258 0.81 27.75 10.79
C TYR A 258 -0.61 27.78 11.40
N LEU A 259 -1.45 26.77 11.12
CA LEU A 259 -2.77 26.57 11.72
C LEU A 259 -2.68 25.63 12.92
#